data_AF-T1A0E4-F1
#
_entry.id   AF-T1A0E4-F1
#
_cell.length_a   1.000
_cell.length_b   1.000
_cell.length_c   1.000
_cell.angle_alpha   90.00
_cell.angle_beta   90.00
_cell.angle_gamma   90.00
#
_symmetry.space_group_name_H-M   'P 1'
#
loop_
_entity.id
_entity.type
_entity.pdbx_description
1 polymer ?
#
loop_
_entity_poly.entity_id
_entity_poly.type
_entity_poly.pdbx_seq_one_letter_code
_entity_poly.pdbx_strand_id
1 'polypeptide(L)'
;MPLFPLWGRPTRELALEMIDQGLEATLVCVDPRKVPGELAGRPFDRTLLADLPAGADPCGENGEFHTCVTAAPFFSHPIRVRPGPVVARDGFVFADLQPE
;
A
#
# COMPACT_ATOMS: atom_id res chain seq x y z
N MET A 1 -22.18 19.84 -1.16
CA MET A 1 -22.50 18.42 -0.87
C MET A 1 -21.21 17.64 -0.94
N PRO A 2 -20.84 16.83 0.06
CA PRO A 2 -19.61 16.04 0.01
C PRO A 2 -19.70 14.98 -1.11
N LEU A 3 -18.57 14.70 -1.76
CA LEU A 3 -18.42 13.66 -2.77
C LEU A 3 -17.52 12.56 -2.21
N PHE A 4 -17.96 11.31 -2.29
CA PHE A 4 -17.22 10.14 -1.83
C PHE A 4 -17.03 9.16 -2.99
N PRO A 5 -16.04 9.38 -3.87
CA PRO A 5 -15.93 8.67 -5.15
C PRO A 5 -15.67 7.16 -5.02
N LEU A 6 -15.17 6.71 -3.86
CA LEU A 6 -14.82 5.32 -3.60
C LEU A 6 -15.80 4.60 -2.67
N TRP A 7 -16.81 5.31 -2.13
CA TRP A 7 -17.69 4.77 -1.10
C TRP A 7 -18.53 3.59 -1.61
N GLY A 8 -18.46 2.46 -0.90
CA GLY A 8 -19.22 1.24 -1.21
C GLY A 8 -18.69 0.45 -2.40
N ARG A 9 -17.52 0.80 -2.95
CA ARG A 9 -16.89 0.04 -4.02
C ARG A 9 -16.22 -1.24 -3.48
N PRO A 10 -16.21 -2.35 -4.23
CA PRO A 10 -15.47 -3.55 -3.83
C PRO A 10 -13.95 -3.28 -3.80
N THR A 11 -13.32 -3.45 -2.65
CA THR A 11 -11.91 -3.08 -2.42
C THR A 11 -10.93 -3.89 -3.27
N ARG A 12 -11.19 -5.18 -3.52
CA ARG A 12 -10.37 -6.00 -4.43
C ARG A 12 -10.36 -5.46 -5.87
N GLU A 13 -11.52 -5.09 -6.39
CA GLU A 13 -11.63 -4.55 -7.75
C GLU A 13 -10.97 -3.17 -7.83
N LEU A 14 -11.17 -2.35 -6.81
CA LEU A 14 -10.53 -1.04 -6.71
C LEU A 14 -9.00 -1.14 -6.64
N ALA A 15 -8.46 -2.07 -5.85
CA ALA A 15 -7.02 -2.31 -5.75
C ALA A 15 -6.41 -2.71 -7.11
N LEU A 16 -7.07 -3.61 -7.83
CA LEU A 16 -6.65 -4.02 -9.18
C LEU A 16 -6.75 -2.86 -10.18
N GLU A 17 -7.83 -2.08 -10.13
CA GLU A 17 -7.98 -0.89 -10.98
C GLU A 17 -6.84 0.11 -10.74
N MET A 18 -6.50 0.41 -9.48
CA MET A 18 -5.39 1.31 -9.17
C MET A 18 -4.07 0.82 -9.79
N ILE A 19 -3.77 -0.47 -9.66
CA ILE A 19 -2.57 -1.08 -10.26
C ILE A 19 -2.61 -1.00 -11.78
N ASP A 20 -3.74 -1.35 -12.40
CA ASP A 20 -3.90 -1.37 -13.86
C ASP A 20 -3.88 0.05 -14.47
N GLN A 21 -4.27 1.06 -13.69
CA GLN A 21 -4.14 2.47 -14.05
C GLN A 21 -2.72 3.01 -13.81
N GLY A 22 -1.74 2.19 -13.40
CA GLY A 22 -0.35 2.61 -13.27
C GLY A 22 -0.01 3.34 -11.97
N LEU A 23 -0.78 3.11 -10.89
CA LEU A 23 -0.40 3.56 -9.55
C LEU A 23 0.76 2.73 -9.02
N GLU A 24 1.90 3.37 -8.75
CA GLU A 24 3.06 2.77 -8.12
C GLU A 24 3.11 3.19 -6.64
N ALA A 25 3.01 2.21 -5.75
CA ALA A 25 3.07 2.44 -4.32
C ALA A 25 3.85 1.36 -3.59
N THR A 26 4.33 1.67 -2.40
CA THR A 26 5.05 0.74 -1.51
C THR A 26 4.37 0.70 -0.15
N LEU A 27 4.29 -0.48 0.48
CA LEU A 27 3.81 -0.61 1.86
C LEU A 27 4.84 -0.03 2.81
N VAL A 28 4.50 1.08 3.48
CA VAL A 28 5.41 1.82 4.38
C VAL A 28 5.12 1.58 5.85
N CYS A 29 3.94 1.06 6.17
CA CYS A 29 3.54 0.69 7.52
C CYS A 29 2.64 -0.54 7.45
N VAL A 30 2.88 -1.52 8.30
CA VAL A 30 2.12 -2.77 8.39
C VAL A 30 1.78 -3.06 9.84
N ASP A 31 0.54 -3.44 10.11
CA ASP A 31 0.12 -4.01 11.39
C ASP A 31 0.36 -5.54 11.39
N PRO A 32 1.42 -6.03 12.06
CA PRO A 32 1.77 -7.45 12.08
C PRO A 32 0.71 -8.32 12.79
N ARG A 33 -0.26 -7.72 13.48
CA ARG A 33 -1.39 -8.43 14.10
C ARG A 33 -2.46 -8.82 13.08
N LYS A 34 -2.46 -8.20 11.89
CA LYS A 34 -3.47 -8.39 10.84
C LYS A 34 -2.92 -9.04 9.58
N VAL A 35 -1.71 -8.67 9.18
CA VAL A 35 -1.02 -9.23 8.01
C VAL A 35 0.46 -9.48 8.31
N PRO A 36 1.17 -10.33 7.55
CA PRO A 36 2.58 -10.61 7.81
C PRO A 36 3.45 -9.35 7.76
N GLY A 37 4.32 -9.16 8.76
CA GLY A 37 5.21 -7.99 8.85
C GLY A 37 6.23 -7.93 7.71
N GLU A 38 6.56 -9.08 7.11
CA GLU A 38 7.44 -9.18 5.93
C GLU A 38 6.86 -8.51 4.68
N LEU A 39 5.58 -8.11 4.71
CA LEU A 39 4.98 -7.33 3.63
C LEU A 39 5.45 -5.86 3.61
N ALA A 40 6.02 -5.36 4.72
CA ALA A 40 6.57 -4.01 4.76
C ALA A 40 7.71 -3.84 3.73
N GLY A 41 7.65 -2.77 2.95
CA GLY A 41 8.61 -2.46 1.88
C GLY A 41 8.31 -3.13 0.55
N ARG A 42 7.29 -3.99 0.47
CA ARG A 42 6.87 -4.57 -0.81
C ARG A 42 6.08 -3.57 -1.67
N PRO A 43 6.17 -3.68 -3.01
CA PRO A 43 5.31 -2.93 -3.91
C PRO A 43 3.84 -3.33 -3.72
N PHE A 44 2.94 -2.36 -3.87
CA PHE A 44 1.50 -2.59 -3.97
C PHE A 44 1.17 -3.08 -5.38
N ASP A 45 1.27 -4.38 -5.59
CA ASP A 45 1.08 -5.02 -6.88
C ASP A 45 0.18 -6.27 -6.79
N ARG A 46 -0.05 -6.92 -7.93
CA ARG A 46 -0.87 -8.14 -8.01
C ARG A 46 -0.32 -9.29 -7.17
N THR A 47 1.01 -9.35 -7.00
CA THR A 47 1.68 -10.37 -6.18
C THR A 47 1.37 -10.14 -4.71
N LEU A 48 1.48 -8.90 -4.23
CA LEU A 48 1.07 -8.54 -2.88
C LEU A 48 -0.39 -8.89 -2.63
N LEU A 49 -1.30 -8.54 -3.53
CA LEU A 49 -2.74 -8.83 -3.38
C LEU A 49 -3.06 -10.33 -3.34
N ALA A 50 -2.22 -11.16 -3.96
CA ALA A 50 -2.33 -12.62 -3.89
C ALA A 50 -1.78 -13.18 -2.56
N ASP A 51 -0.79 -12.52 -1.98
CA ASP A 51 -0.14 -12.92 -0.72
C ASP A 51 -0.89 -12.43 0.53
N LEU A 52 -1.91 -11.58 0.37
CA LEU A 52 -2.75 -11.14 1.48
C LEU A 52 -3.56 -12.31 2.08
N PRO A 53 -3.67 -12.41 3.42
CA PRO A 53 -4.48 -13.43 4.06
C PRO A 53 -5.96 -13.22 3.76
N ALA A 54 -6.76 -14.29 3.83
CA ALA A 54 -8.17 -14.32 3.41
C ALA A 54 -9.12 -13.36 4.16
N GLY A 55 -8.66 -12.67 5.20
CA GLY A 55 -9.42 -11.67 5.95
C GLY A 55 -8.86 -10.24 5.88
N ALA A 56 -7.76 -10.02 5.18
CA ALA A 56 -7.20 -8.68 5.01
C ALA A 56 -7.92 -7.94 3.88
N ASP A 57 -8.23 -6.67 4.12
CA ASP A 57 -8.77 -5.81 3.08
C ASP A 57 -7.68 -5.45 2.03
N PRO A 58 -7.93 -5.67 0.73
CA PRO A 58 -6.98 -5.35 -0.35
C PRO A 58 -6.53 -3.88 -0.43
N CYS A 59 -7.31 -2.95 0.12
CA CYS A 59 -7.00 -1.53 0.19
C CYS A 59 -6.48 -1.11 1.57
N GLY A 60 -6.39 -2.03 2.54
CA GLY A 60 -5.97 -1.75 3.91
C GLY A 60 -7.00 -0.93 4.71
N GLU A 61 -8.28 -0.95 4.32
CA GLU A 61 -9.33 -0.12 4.93
C GLU A 61 -9.52 -0.35 6.44
N ASN A 62 -9.16 -1.53 6.96
CA ASN A 62 -9.29 -1.83 8.38
C ASN A 62 -8.00 -1.53 9.15
N GLY A 63 -7.00 -0.88 8.56
CA GLY A 63 -5.73 -0.55 9.18
C GLY A 63 -4.73 -1.71 9.19
N GLU A 64 -4.77 -2.58 8.18
CA GLU A 64 -3.80 -3.64 7.94
C GLU A 64 -2.43 -3.08 7.54
N PHE A 65 -2.43 -2.07 6.67
CA PHE A 65 -1.22 -1.42 6.17
C PHE A 65 -1.51 -0.02 5.63
N HIS A 66 -0.44 0.77 5.47
CA HIS A 66 -0.45 2.02 4.72
C HIS A 66 0.58 1.98 3.60
N THR A 67 0.22 2.62 2.49
CA THR A 67 1.08 2.73 1.31
C THR A 67 1.55 4.15 1.10
N CYS A 68 2.70 4.31 0.45
CA CYS A 68 3.18 5.58 -0.08
C CYS A 68 3.21 5.48 -1.60
N VAL A 69 2.47 6.36 -2.28
CA VAL A 69 2.42 6.44 -3.75
C VAL A 69 3.60 7.27 -4.23
N THR A 70 4.43 6.70 -5.09
CA THR A 70 5.66 7.34 -5.61
C THR A 70 5.55 7.71 -7.07
N ALA A 71 4.68 7.04 -7.84
CA ALA A 71 4.33 7.41 -9.21
C ALA A 71 2.87 7.08 -9.54
N ALA A 72 2.30 7.86 -10.45
CA ALA A 72 0.99 7.63 -11.04
C ALA A 72 0.89 8.43 -12.36
N PRO A 73 -0.01 8.11 -13.30
CA PRO A 73 -0.11 8.83 -14.59
C PRO A 73 -0.39 10.32 -14.47
N PHE A 74 -0.96 10.76 -13.34
CA PHE A 74 -1.28 12.16 -13.07
C PHE A 74 -0.15 12.91 -12.32
N PHE A 75 0.96 12.24 -11.98
CA PHE A 75 2.16 12.92 -11.50
C PHE A 75 2.94 13.51 -12.67
N SER A 76 3.44 14.74 -12.53
CA SER A 76 4.29 15.33 -13.56
C SER A 76 5.62 14.57 -13.71
N HIS A 77 6.15 14.04 -12.60
CA HIS A 77 7.33 13.18 -12.54
C HIS A 77 7.23 12.24 -11.32
N PRO A 78 7.84 11.03 -11.36
CA PRO A 78 7.95 10.16 -10.20
C PRO A 78 8.72 10.79 -9.04
N ILE A 79 8.33 10.46 -7.81
CA ILE A 79 9.10 10.78 -6.59
C ILE A 79 10.18 9.70 -6.44
N ARG A 80 11.43 10.10 -6.69
CA ARG A 80 12.57 9.18 -6.60
C ARG A 80 12.91 8.87 -5.16
N VAL A 81 12.65 7.64 -4.75
CA VAL A 81 12.97 7.10 -3.44
C VAL A 81 13.54 5.70 -3.57
N ARG A 82 14.39 5.34 -2.62
CA ARG A 82 14.89 3.98 -2.45
C ARG A 82 14.42 3.39 -1.13
N PRO A 83 14.26 2.06 -1.05
CA PRO A 83 13.99 1.39 0.23
C PRO A 83 15.08 1.69 1.25
N GLY A 84 14.64 2.16 2.42
CA GLY A 84 15.44 2.28 3.63
C GLY A 84 15.30 1.04 4.51
N PRO A 85 15.71 1.13 5.78
CA PRO A 85 15.55 0.06 6.74
C PRO A 85 14.09 -0.31 6.98
N VAL A 86 13.83 -1.60 7.22
CA VAL A 86 12.57 -2.07 7.80
C VAL A 86 12.73 -2.14 9.31
N VAL A 87 11.87 -1.45 10.05
CA VAL A 87 11.97 -1.31 11.52
C VAL A 87 10.65 -1.64 12.19
N ALA A 88 10.72 -2.41 13.28
CA ALA A 88 9.57 -2.61 14.16
C ALA A 88 9.55 -1.49 15.21
N ARG A 89 8.46 -0.73 15.29
CA ARG A 89 8.28 0.37 16.26
C ARG A 89 6.81 0.45 16.67
N ASP A 90 6.55 0.68 17.96
CA ASP A 90 5.19 0.88 18.51
C ASP A 90 4.18 -0.21 18.12
N GLY A 91 4.64 -1.45 17.92
CA GLY A 91 3.80 -2.58 17.53
C GLY A 91 3.48 -2.69 16.03
N PHE A 92 4.08 -1.84 15.19
CA PHE A 92 3.97 -1.87 13.73
C PHE A 92 5.32 -2.17 13.08
N VAL A 93 5.31 -2.59 11.82
CA VAL A 93 6.50 -2.75 10.98
C VAL A 93 6.50 -1.66 9.93
N PHE A 94 7.51 -0.80 9.94
CA PHE A 94 7.66 0.31 9.01
C PHE A 94 8.76 0.00 8.00
N ALA A 95 8.55 0.38 6.76
CA ALA A 95 9.60 0.45 5.75
C ALA A 95 9.86 1.91 5.40
N ASP A 96 11.04 2.40 5.76
CA ASP A 96 11.43 3.77 5.46
C ASP A 96 11.64 3.93 3.95
N LEU A 97 11.21 5.07 3.40
CA LEU A 97 11.56 5.49 2.04
C LEU A 97 12.53 6.67 2.15
N GLN A 98 13.71 6.53 1.55
CA GLN A 98 14.75 7.54 1.57
C GLN A 98 14.84 8.22 0.20
N PRO A 99 15.04 9.55 0.12
CA PRO A 99 15.33 10.20 -1.15
C PRO A 99 16.53 9.54 -1.85
N GLU A 100 16.44 9.43 -3.17
CA GLU A 100 17.60 9.10 -4.02
C GLU A 100 18.59 10.27 -4.12
#